data_AF-A0A1X3H8U8-F1
#
_entry.id   AF-A0A1X3H8U8-F1
#
_cell.length_a   1.000
_cell.length_b   1.000
_cell.length_c   1.000
_cell.angle_alpha   90.00
_cell.angle_beta   90.00
_cell.angle_gamma   90.00
#
_symmetry.space_group_name_H-M   'P 1'
#
loop_
_entity.id
_entity.type
_entity.pdbx_description
1 polymer ?
#
loop_
_entity_poly.entity_id
_entity_poly.type
_entity_poly.pdbx_seq_one_letter_code
_entity_poly.pdbx_strand_id
1 'polypeptide(L)'
;METKMKHCRRCEQDLPFSSFRTGKKAPRVCESCLSKLIAGAVFTMNAKEAMAFMARLEAGETLRTIVGGGGNTICSKKAFRKHCELYPEWGTKAACLAQRNRKLADKRKGRSNPNLPVRPKSVTEQEIATFPELRARNFGVSACAAVKACSNCPHPADCAAVGECLDTINARAAIPHQEKYMRPAQAAACMSALENGMSKRWLTGYVKGTKAIASANKFEKHCDKYRNWGAWALALVERNRKLADKKKGHRGGREFCSHGHSFAVHGKSYLQADGRWHRQCLACVSFRHSNPTHTPKPELVEKVRAAVIAGTRVTALSDRHSETFVCDFRQMKAIRRLHNDIAEMIDRNSHQPRFVAPRAAIIRATNLREPTLTGVIAAPADPLFTLADQVIPRNLPPHIRRPAVSSLAAALWLKEVAPEDAGRVAKMFVNAAWKEDAVDRRFISLDAPAFRDGSVPLIERISERQGIWA
;
A
#
# COMPACT_ATOMS: atom_id res chain seq x y z
N MET A 1 -18.54 32.08 -35.46
CA MET A 1 -18.10 30.91 -34.67
C MET A 1 -17.71 31.39 -33.28
N GLU A 2 -18.11 30.72 -32.21
CA GLU A 2 -17.69 31.12 -30.85
C GLU A 2 -16.23 30.73 -30.58
N THR A 3 -15.39 31.70 -30.25
CA THR A 3 -14.01 31.47 -29.79
C THR A 3 -14.03 30.93 -28.37
N LYS A 4 -13.78 29.62 -28.21
CA LYS A 4 -13.68 28.99 -26.88
C LYS A 4 -12.56 29.63 -26.07
N MET A 5 -12.91 30.22 -24.93
CA MET A 5 -11.99 30.79 -23.95
C MET A 5 -11.52 29.74 -22.94
N LYS A 6 -10.38 30.00 -22.30
CA LYS A 6 -9.74 29.11 -21.33
C LYS A 6 -8.93 29.89 -20.31
N HIS A 7 -9.18 29.62 -19.05
CA HIS A 7 -8.49 30.29 -17.94
C HIS A 7 -7.02 29.89 -17.85
N CYS A 8 -6.12 30.88 -17.88
CA CYS A 8 -4.71 30.67 -17.59
C CYS A 8 -4.44 30.71 -16.08
N ARG A 9 -4.05 29.56 -15.52
CA ARG A 9 -3.72 29.42 -14.10
C ARG A 9 -2.58 30.33 -13.61
N ARG A 10 -1.72 30.86 -14.50
CA ARG A 10 -0.54 31.66 -14.08
C ARG A 10 -0.75 33.18 -14.13
N CYS A 11 -1.42 33.71 -15.14
CA CYS A 11 -1.76 35.14 -15.23
C CYS A 11 -3.22 35.45 -14.86
N GLU A 12 -4.03 34.43 -14.55
CA GLU A 12 -5.44 34.54 -14.15
C GLU A 12 -6.35 35.22 -15.19
N GLN A 13 -5.90 35.29 -16.44
CA GLN A 13 -6.64 35.79 -17.60
C GLN A 13 -7.33 34.64 -18.34
N ASP A 14 -8.56 34.87 -18.79
CA ASP A 14 -9.24 34.02 -19.76
C ASP A 14 -8.80 34.39 -21.18
N LEU A 15 -8.12 33.45 -21.84
CA LEU A 15 -7.50 33.63 -23.14
C LEU A 15 -8.10 32.63 -24.15
N PRO A 16 -8.10 32.93 -25.46
CA PRO A 16 -8.60 32.00 -26.46
C PRO A 16 -7.80 30.69 -26.43
N PHE A 17 -8.44 29.57 -26.78
CA PHE A 17 -7.83 28.23 -26.74
C PHE A 17 -6.53 28.11 -27.54
N SER A 18 -6.33 28.95 -28.57
CA SER A 18 -5.09 29.06 -29.35
C SER A 18 -3.88 29.53 -28.55
N SER A 19 -4.07 30.31 -27.48
CA SER A 19 -2.99 30.77 -26.59
C SER A 19 -2.45 29.68 -25.65
N PHE A 20 -2.77 28.41 -25.89
CA PHE A 20 -2.38 27.27 -25.06
C PHE A 20 -1.90 26.09 -25.90
N ARG A 21 -0.72 25.58 -25.57
CA ARG A 21 -0.16 24.35 -26.15
C ARG A 21 -1.18 23.21 -26.16
N THR A 22 -1.31 22.55 -27.30
CA THR A 22 -2.29 21.48 -27.52
C THR A 22 -1.87 20.15 -26.88
N GLY A 23 -2.83 19.25 -26.67
CA GLY A 23 -2.60 17.87 -26.22
C GLY A 23 -3.25 17.47 -24.89
N LYS A 24 -3.57 16.19 -24.72
CA LYS A 24 -4.33 15.61 -23.58
C LYS A 24 -3.67 15.78 -22.20
N LYS A 25 -2.40 16.21 -22.13
CA LYS A 25 -1.64 16.46 -20.89
C LYS A 25 -1.06 17.88 -20.80
N ALA A 26 -1.50 18.80 -21.67
CA ALA A 26 -1.01 20.18 -21.65
C ALA A 26 -1.38 20.89 -20.34
N PRO A 27 -0.47 21.70 -19.75
CA PRO A 27 -0.77 22.45 -18.54
C PRO A 27 -1.87 23.50 -18.78
N ARG A 28 -2.59 23.90 -17.72
CA ARG A 28 -3.54 25.03 -17.77
C ARG A 28 -2.82 26.38 -17.72
N VAL A 29 -1.76 26.55 -18.51
CA VAL A 29 -0.89 27.72 -18.56
C VAL A 29 -0.75 28.14 -20.02
N CYS A 30 -0.96 29.42 -20.33
CA CYS A 30 -0.84 29.94 -21.69
C CYS A 30 0.63 29.98 -22.13
N GLU A 31 0.88 30.07 -23.42
CA GLU A 31 2.24 29.86 -23.95
C GLU A 31 3.24 30.94 -23.54
N SER A 32 2.80 32.21 -23.37
CA SER A 32 3.65 33.28 -22.84
C SER A 32 4.09 33.03 -21.40
N CYS A 33 3.19 32.51 -20.55
CA CYS A 33 3.51 32.07 -19.19
C CYS A 33 4.34 30.78 -19.17
N LEU A 34 4.10 29.84 -20.10
CA LEU A 34 4.85 28.59 -20.20
C LEU A 34 6.31 28.83 -20.65
N SER A 35 6.52 29.74 -21.60
CA SER A 35 7.85 30.12 -22.08
C SER A 35 8.69 30.75 -20.98
N LYS A 36 8.09 31.61 -20.13
CA LYS A 36 8.75 32.14 -18.92
C LYS A 36 9.17 31.02 -17.96
N LEU A 37 8.31 30.02 -17.74
CA LEU A 37 8.64 28.85 -16.90
C LEU A 37 9.75 27.96 -17.50
N ILE A 38 9.83 27.86 -18.83
CA ILE A 38 10.89 27.14 -19.54
C ILE A 38 12.22 27.91 -19.44
N ALA A 39 12.19 29.24 -19.54
CA ALA A 39 13.31 30.15 -19.30
C ALA A 39 13.71 30.29 -17.81
N GLY A 40 13.43 29.27 -16.98
CA GLY A 40 13.86 29.20 -15.59
C GLY A 40 13.04 30.00 -14.56
N ALA A 41 12.01 30.77 -14.97
CA ALA A 41 11.18 31.50 -14.01
C ALA A 41 10.48 30.51 -13.06
N VAL A 42 10.71 30.64 -11.75
CA VAL A 42 10.42 29.53 -10.85
C VAL A 42 8.91 29.37 -10.61
N PHE A 43 8.42 28.15 -10.83
CA PHE A 43 7.01 27.82 -10.65
C PHE A 43 6.59 27.95 -9.19
N THR A 44 5.76 28.95 -8.91
CA THR A 44 5.23 29.35 -7.61
C THR A 44 3.71 29.33 -7.62
N MET A 45 3.07 29.27 -6.45
CA MET A 45 1.63 29.50 -6.33
C MET A 45 1.28 30.95 -6.73
N ASN A 46 0.10 31.15 -7.34
CA ASN A 46 -0.49 32.48 -7.51
C ASN A 46 -1.22 32.90 -6.22
N ALA A 47 -1.76 34.13 -6.17
CA ALA A 47 -2.42 34.65 -4.97
C ALA A 47 -3.68 33.86 -4.59
N LYS A 48 -4.53 33.49 -5.56
CA LYS A 48 -5.75 32.72 -5.32
C LYS A 48 -5.45 31.31 -4.78
N GLU A 49 -4.40 30.67 -5.29
CA GLU A 49 -3.89 29.39 -4.77
C GLU A 49 -3.35 29.54 -3.35
N ALA A 50 -2.59 30.60 -3.05
CA ALA A 50 -2.07 30.85 -1.70
C ALA A 50 -3.18 31.03 -0.67
N MET A 51 -4.24 31.80 -1.00
CA MET A 51 -5.42 31.95 -0.14
C MET A 51 -6.17 30.63 0.03
N ALA A 52 -6.49 29.92 -1.06
CA ALA A 52 -7.21 28.64 -0.99
C ALA A 52 -6.41 27.53 -0.27
N PHE A 53 -5.08 27.58 -0.34
CA PHE A 53 -4.18 26.70 0.38
C PHE A 53 -4.21 26.95 1.89
N MET A 54 -4.16 28.21 2.31
CA MET A 54 -4.26 28.59 3.72
C MET A 54 -5.65 28.28 4.29
N ALA A 55 -6.73 28.60 3.58
CA ALA A 55 -8.09 28.28 4.01
C ALA A 55 -8.29 26.78 4.28
N ARG A 56 -7.72 25.90 3.44
CA ARG A 56 -7.77 24.44 3.64
C ARG A 56 -6.87 23.95 4.79
N LEU A 57 -5.72 24.60 5.01
CA LEU A 57 -4.93 24.35 6.23
C LEU A 57 -5.66 24.84 7.50
N GLU A 58 -6.35 25.97 7.46
CA GLU A 58 -7.08 26.49 8.62
C GLU A 58 -8.31 25.62 8.93
N ALA A 59 -8.99 25.10 7.90
CA ALA A 59 -10.04 24.07 7.99
C ALA A 59 -9.53 22.67 8.46
N GLY A 60 -8.22 22.50 8.68
CA GLY A 60 -7.66 21.28 9.29
C GLY A 60 -7.21 20.19 8.32
N GLU A 61 -7.09 20.45 7.02
CA GLU A 61 -6.56 19.47 6.07
C GLU A 61 -5.04 19.24 6.24
N THR A 62 -4.57 18.06 5.84
CA THR A 62 -3.13 17.74 5.91
C THR A 62 -2.40 18.21 4.66
N LEU A 63 -1.14 18.63 4.82
CA LEU A 63 -0.27 19.02 3.71
C LEU A 63 -0.19 17.96 2.59
N ARG A 64 -0.26 16.66 2.93
CA ARG A 64 -0.33 15.56 1.94
C ARG A 64 -1.56 15.67 1.04
N THR A 65 -2.72 16.03 1.59
CA THR A 65 -3.98 16.16 0.85
C THR A 65 -3.98 17.33 -0.12
N ILE A 66 -3.31 18.44 0.24
CA ILE A 66 -3.31 19.68 -0.55
C ILE A 66 -2.21 19.66 -1.64
N VAL A 67 -1.12 18.91 -1.44
CA VAL A 67 0.11 18.95 -2.26
C VAL A 67 0.39 17.66 -3.07
N GLY A 68 -0.30 16.55 -2.77
CA GLY A 68 0.08 15.19 -3.19
C GLY A 68 -0.15 14.76 -4.65
N GLY A 69 -0.29 15.67 -5.61
CA GLY A 69 -0.50 15.36 -7.04
C GLY A 69 -1.84 14.70 -7.45
N GLY A 70 -2.75 14.43 -6.51
CA GLY A 70 -4.10 13.93 -6.80
C GLY A 70 -5.09 15.02 -7.23
N GLY A 71 -6.29 14.64 -7.66
CA GLY A 71 -7.30 15.57 -8.22
C GLY A 71 -7.70 16.74 -7.30
N ASN A 72 -7.65 16.56 -5.98
CA ASN A 72 -8.00 17.59 -4.99
C ASN A 72 -6.78 18.43 -4.55
N THR A 73 -5.67 18.42 -5.28
CA THR A 73 -4.44 19.14 -4.90
C THR A 73 -4.36 20.52 -5.53
N ILE A 74 -3.99 21.52 -4.73
CA ILE A 74 -3.88 22.91 -5.20
C ILE A 74 -2.58 23.06 -5.99
N CYS A 75 -1.44 22.75 -5.37
CA CYS A 75 -0.11 23.01 -5.93
C CYS A 75 0.83 21.80 -5.83
N SER A 76 1.94 21.82 -6.57
CA SER A 76 2.97 20.78 -6.44
C SER A 76 3.88 21.00 -5.21
N LYS A 77 4.57 19.96 -4.76
CA LYS A 77 5.54 20.06 -3.63
C LYS A 77 6.70 21.02 -3.92
N LYS A 78 7.07 21.20 -5.20
CA LYS A 78 8.07 22.20 -5.61
C LYS A 78 7.50 23.62 -5.50
N ALA A 79 6.25 23.82 -5.98
CA ALA A 79 5.56 25.11 -5.92
C ALA A 79 5.38 25.62 -4.48
N PHE A 80 4.92 24.75 -3.58
CA PHE A 80 4.76 25.06 -2.16
C PHE A 80 6.08 25.49 -1.52
N ARG A 81 7.16 24.72 -1.72
CA ARG A 81 8.50 25.05 -1.18
C ARG A 81 8.97 26.42 -1.65
N LYS A 82 8.93 26.69 -2.96
CA LYS A 82 9.38 27.99 -3.49
C LYS A 82 8.49 29.15 -3.03
N HIS A 83 7.20 28.92 -2.81
CA HIS A 83 6.32 29.94 -2.24
C HIS A 83 6.69 30.25 -0.78
N CYS A 84 7.02 29.24 0.04
CA CYS A 84 7.57 29.48 1.40
C CYS A 84 8.93 30.19 1.37
N GLU A 85 9.80 29.91 0.40
CA GLU A 85 11.10 30.57 0.24
C GLU A 85 10.98 32.05 -0.15
N LEU A 86 9.92 32.44 -0.86
CA LEU A 86 9.67 33.84 -1.27
C LEU A 86 8.82 34.63 -0.25
N TYR A 87 8.00 33.93 0.54
CA TYR A 87 7.11 34.53 1.53
C TYR A 87 7.31 33.85 2.88
N PRO A 88 8.39 34.18 3.62
CA PRO A 88 8.83 33.43 4.81
C PRO A 88 7.78 33.43 5.94
N GLU A 89 7.08 34.55 6.17
CA GLU A 89 6.00 34.65 7.16
C GLU A 89 4.83 33.71 6.83
N TRP A 90 4.37 33.73 5.57
CA TRP A 90 3.35 32.82 5.06
C TRP A 90 3.82 31.37 5.19
N GLY A 91 5.06 31.08 4.82
CA GLY A 91 5.68 29.75 4.94
C GLY A 91 5.71 29.25 6.38
N THR A 92 5.96 30.14 7.34
CA THR A 92 6.00 29.86 8.77
C THR A 92 4.60 29.57 9.31
N LYS A 93 3.60 30.40 8.97
CA LYS A 93 2.19 30.15 9.32
C LYS A 93 1.68 28.83 8.71
N ALA A 94 1.98 28.57 7.44
CA ALA A 94 1.63 27.34 6.74
C ALA A 94 2.30 26.09 7.35
N ALA A 95 3.57 26.19 7.76
CA ALA A 95 4.29 25.10 8.42
C ALA A 95 3.70 24.78 9.81
N CYS A 96 3.39 25.81 10.61
CA CYS A 96 2.73 25.66 11.91
C CYS A 96 1.37 24.96 11.79
N LEU A 97 0.51 25.43 10.88
CA LEU A 97 -0.79 24.81 10.59
C LEU A 97 -0.64 23.36 10.08
N ALA A 98 0.30 23.10 9.16
CA ALA A 98 0.57 21.75 8.68
C ALA A 98 1.03 20.80 9.80
N GLN A 99 1.82 21.28 10.77
CA GLN A 99 2.24 20.51 11.95
C GLN A 99 1.06 20.28 12.91
N ARG A 100 0.22 21.31 13.16
CA ARG A 100 -1.03 21.20 13.95
C ARG A 100 -1.96 20.16 13.36
N ASN A 101 -2.18 20.21 12.04
CA ASN A 101 -3.08 19.30 11.34
C ASN A 101 -2.53 17.88 11.23
N ARG A 102 -1.20 17.72 11.13
CA ARG A 102 -0.55 16.41 11.30
C ARG A 102 -0.84 15.86 12.70
N LYS A 103 -0.57 16.62 13.77
CA LYS A 103 -0.87 16.22 15.16
C LYS A 103 -2.36 15.89 15.36
N LEU A 104 -3.28 16.63 14.73
CA LEU A 104 -4.72 16.34 14.77
C LEU A 104 -5.12 15.10 13.95
N ALA A 105 -4.57 14.90 12.77
CA ALA A 105 -4.80 13.70 11.96
C ALA A 105 -4.24 12.44 12.64
N ASP A 106 -3.07 12.55 13.28
CA ASP A 106 -2.47 11.46 14.04
C ASP A 106 -3.22 11.22 15.37
N LYS A 107 -3.80 12.24 16.01
CA LYS A 107 -4.80 12.07 17.09
C LYS A 107 -6.11 11.43 16.61
N ARG A 108 -6.60 11.75 15.39
CA ARG A 108 -7.79 11.10 14.79
C ARG A 108 -7.55 9.61 14.53
N LYS A 109 -6.37 9.23 14.02
CA LYS A 109 -5.93 7.82 13.97
C LYS A 109 -5.81 7.22 15.38
N GLY A 110 -5.19 7.97 16.30
CA GLY A 110 -4.97 7.58 17.70
C GLY A 110 -6.25 7.31 18.50
N ARG A 111 -7.38 7.94 18.16
CA ARG A 111 -8.69 7.59 18.75
C ARG A 111 -9.26 6.23 18.30
N SER A 112 -8.55 5.51 17.44
CA SER A 112 -8.77 4.06 17.21
C SER A 112 -7.81 3.15 17.99
N ASN A 113 -6.99 3.71 18.91
CA ASN A 113 -6.19 2.95 19.87
C ASN A 113 -6.88 2.89 21.25
N PRO A 114 -7.50 1.76 21.64
CA PRO A 114 -8.09 1.59 22.97
C PRO A 114 -7.06 1.32 24.09
N ASN A 115 -5.76 1.35 23.80
CA ASN A 115 -4.68 0.97 24.74
C ASN A 115 -3.88 2.18 25.26
N LEU A 116 -4.52 3.32 25.50
CA LEU A 116 -3.96 4.37 26.37
C LEU A 116 -4.58 4.21 27.77
N PRO A 117 -3.81 3.80 28.80
CA PRO A 117 -4.36 3.51 30.11
C PRO A 117 -4.66 4.82 30.87
N VAL A 118 -5.94 5.23 30.86
CA VAL A 118 -6.48 6.02 31.97
C VAL A 118 -6.61 5.04 33.14
N ARG A 119 -5.74 5.13 34.15
CA ARG A 119 -5.83 4.30 35.37
C ARG A 119 -7.16 4.58 36.09
N PRO A 120 -8.09 3.62 36.20
CA PRO A 120 -9.14 3.67 37.21
C PRO A 120 -8.53 3.25 38.56
N LYS A 121 -9.18 3.59 39.68
CA LYS A 121 -8.87 2.93 40.95
C LYS A 121 -9.29 1.46 40.87
N SER A 122 -8.57 0.58 41.55
CA SER A 122 -8.89 -0.85 41.68
C SER A 122 -10.23 -1.04 42.40
N VAL A 123 -11.11 -1.84 41.80
CA VAL A 123 -12.27 -2.44 42.49
C VAL A 123 -11.81 -3.81 43.03
N THR A 124 -12.32 -4.20 44.20
CA THR A 124 -11.91 -5.40 44.94
C THR A 124 -12.54 -6.69 44.40
N GLU A 125 -11.94 -7.84 44.72
CA GLU A 125 -12.18 -9.14 44.06
C GLU A 125 -13.52 -9.83 44.35
N GLN A 126 -14.49 -9.18 45.01
CA GLN A 126 -15.69 -9.84 45.54
C GLN A 126 -16.88 -9.95 44.57
N GLU A 127 -16.81 -9.41 43.34
CA GLU A 127 -17.93 -9.41 42.38
C GLU A 127 -17.79 -10.43 41.21
N ILE A 128 -17.15 -11.58 41.43
CA ILE A 128 -17.13 -12.69 40.44
C ILE A 128 -17.55 -14.01 41.10
N ALA A 129 -18.84 -14.14 41.40
CA ALA A 129 -19.48 -15.39 41.79
C ALA A 129 -20.80 -15.60 41.02
N THR A 130 -21.09 -16.87 40.69
CA THR A 130 -22.23 -17.38 39.89
C THR A 130 -22.24 -17.10 38.38
N PHE A 131 -22.17 -18.17 37.59
CA PHE A 131 -23.23 -18.59 36.63
C PHE A 131 -22.80 -19.88 35.90
N PRO A 132 -23.31 -21.06 36.29
CA PRO A 132 -23.25 -22.26 35.46
C PRO A 132 -24.47 -22.32 34.52
N GLU A 133 -24.27 -22.58 33.23
CA GLU A 133 -25.17 -23.37 32.35
C GLU A 133 -24.70 -23.33 30.88
N LEU A 134 -24.23 -24.47 30.36
CA LEU A 134 -24.02 -24.68 28.92
C LEU A 134 -24.19 -26.16 28.56
N ARG A 135 -25.42 -26.58 28.20
CA ARG A 135 -25.67 -27.88 27.54
C ARG A 135 -26.76 -27.78 26.46
N ALA A 136 -26.54 -28.54 25.39
CA ALA A 136 -27.49 -28.94 24.35
C ALA A 136 -28.32 -27.87 23.62
N ARG A 137 -27.97 -27.60 22.34
CA ARG A 137 -28.93 -27.70 21.22
C ARG A 137 -28.22 -27.79 19.85
N ASN A 138 -28.16 -29.03 19.38
CA ASN A 138 -28.72 -29.52 18.11
C ASN A 138 -28.18 -28.99 16.77
N PHE A 139 -27.35 -29.81 16.13
CA PHE A 139 -27.25 -29.90 14.66
C PHE A 139 -28.13 -31.05 14.16
N GLY A 140 -29.21 -30.72 13.47
CA GLY A 140 -29.96 -31.68 12.63
C GLY A 140 -29.75 -31.30 11.17
N VAL A 141 -28.99 -32.11 10.43
CA VAL A 141 -28.82 -31.96 8.98
C VAL A 141 -29.69 -33.01 8.30
N SER A 142 -30.77 -32.57 7.63
CA SER A 142 -31.63 -33.47 6.85
C SER A 142 -31.13 -33.63 5.41
N ALA A 143 -31.63 -34.66 4.73
CA ALA A 143 -31.02 -35.26 3.55
C ALA A 143 -31.19 -34.46 2.24
N CYS A 144 -30.45 -34.91 1.22
CA CYS A 144 -30.54 -34.39 -0.14
C CYS A 144 -31.92 -34.66 -0.77
N ALA A 145 -32.45 -33.68 -1.48
CA ALA A 145 -33.57 -33.85 -2.42
C ALA A 145 -33.11 -33.40 -3.82
N ALA A 146 -33.62 -34.05 -4.87
CA ALA A 146 -33.14 -33.88 -6.23
C ALA A 146 -33.39 -32.47 -6.79
N VAL A 147 -32.50 -32.00 -7.66
CA VAL A 147 -32.67 -30.76 -8.41
C VAL A 147 -33.75 -30.96 -9.47
N LYS A 148 -34.98 -30.56 -9.16
CA LYS A 148 -35.97 -30.26 -10.21
C LYS A 148 -35.55 -28.97 -10.92
N ALA A 149 -35.64 -28.98 -12.25
CA ALA A 149 -35.68 -27.76 -13.01
C ALA A 149 -36.90 -26.91 -12.59
N CYS A 150 -36.88 -25.63 -12.93
CA CYS A 150 -37.67 -24.61 -12.25
C CYS A 150 -39.19 -24.68 -12.49
N SER A 151 -39.88 -23.82 -11.75
CA SER A 151 -41.16 -23.21 -12.17
C SER A 151 -41.04 -21.84 -12.88
N ASN A 152 -39.84 -21.20 -13.02
CA ASN A 152 -39.78 -19.76 -13.37
C ASN A 152 -38.46 -19.06 -13.87
N CYS A 153 -37.45 -19.57 -14.61
CA CYS A 153 -37.02 -20.84 -15.20
C CYS A 153 -35.52 -21.09 -14.83
N PRO A 154 -34.90 -22.28 -15.03
CA PRO A 154 -34.11 -22.47 -16.26
C PRO A 154 -34.14 -23.90 -16.84
N HIS A 155 -34.25 -23.99 -18.17
CA HIS A 155 -34.10 -25.19 -19.01
C HIS A 155 -33.85 -24.73 -20.47
N PRO A 156 -33.29 -25.58 -21.36
CA PRO A 156 -32.88 -25.19 -22.70
C PRO A 156 -34.05 -25.15 -23.71
N ALA A 157 -33.87 -24.35 -24.77
CA ALA A 157 -34.69 -24.27 -25.99
C ALA A 157 -36.21 -24.06 -25.80
N ASP A 158 -36.96 -25.13 -25.54
CA ASP A 158 -38.38 -25.21 -25.89
C ASP A 158 -39.30 -25.09 -24.67
N CYS A 159 -39.84 -23.89 -24.45
CA CYS A 159 -40.89 -23.64 -23.46
C CYS A 159 -42.04 -22.86 -24.09
N ALA A 160 -43.21 -23.49 -24.20
CA ALA A 160 -44.40 -22.87 -24.79
C ALA A 160 -44.88 -21.61 -24.05
N ALA A 161 -44.53 -21.46 -22.76
CA ALA A 161 -44.84 -20.30 -21.93
C ALA A 161 -43.77 -19.19 -21.96
N VAL A 162 -42.89 -19.15 -22.98
CA VAL A 162 -41.89 -18.07 -23.14
C VAL A 162 -42.52 -16.68 -23.13
N GLY A 163 -43.76 -16.51 -23.63
CA GLY A 163 -44.55 -15.27 -23.49
C GLY A 163 -44.74 -14.86 -22.03
N GLU A 164 -45.49 -15.62 -21.24
CA GLU A 164 -45.74 -15.31 -19.82
C GLU A 164 -44.45 -15.25 -18.98
N CYS A 165 -43.43 -16.05 -19.30
CA CYS A 165 -42.13 -15.97 -18.65
C CYS A 165 -41.41 -14.65 -18.98
N LEU A 166 -41.41 -14.22 -20.25
CA LEU A 166 -40.89 -12.92 -20.65
C LEU A 166 -41.73 -11.80 -20.04
N ASP A 167 -43.06 -11.88 -20.00
CA ASP A 167 -43.90 -10.85 -19.39
C ASP A 167 -43.75 -10.79 -17.87
N THR A 168 -43.48 -11.92 -17.20
CA THR A 168 -43.10 -11.94 -15.78
C THR A 168 -41.73 -11.29 -15.55
N ILE A 169 -40.77 -11.48 -16.47
CA ILE A 169 -39.44 -10.85 -16.43
C ILE A 169 -39.53 -9.35 -16.78
N ASN A 170 -40.36 -8.99 -17.76
CA ASN A 170 -40.60 -7.63 -18.21
C ASN A 170 -41.40 -6.84 -17.18
N ALA A 171 -42.38 -7.44 -16.50
CA ALA A 171 -43.05 -6.84 -15.35
C ALA A 171 -42.08 -6.62 -14.17
N ARG A 172 -41.13 -7.54 -13.94
CA ARG A 172 -40.02 -7.34 -12.97
C ARG A 172 -39.04 -6.24 -13.40
N ALA A 173 -38.81 -6.05 -14.70
CA ALA A 173 -37.98 -4.98 -15.26
C ALA A 173 -38.71 -3.62 -15.29
N ALA A 174 -40.03 -3.62 -15.48
CA ALA A 174 -40.92 -2.47 -15.47
C ALA A 174 -41.24 -1.94 -14.07
N ILE A 175 -40.77 -2.61 -13.00
CA ILE A 175 -40.67 -1.99 -11.68
C ILE A 175 -39.70 -0.81 -11.80
N PRO A 176 -40.16 0.45 -11.73
CA PRO A 176 -39.36 1.60 -12.13
C PRO A 176 -38.08 1.70 -11.32
N HIS A 177 -36.94 1.82 -12.01
CA HIS A 177 -35.57 1.69 -11.48
C HIS A 177 -35.37 2.30 -10.09
N GLN A 178 -35.46 1.43 -9.08
CA GLN A 178 -35.22 1.72 -7.66
C GLN A 178 -35.83 3.05 -7.17
N GLU A 179 -37.05 2.97 -6.60
CA GLU A 179 -37.55 3.99 -5.67
C GLU A 179 -36.40 4.51 -4.79
N LYS A 180 -36.03 5.78 -4.94
CA LYS A 180 -34.76 6.33 -4.42
C LYS A 180 -34.69 6.37 -2.88
N TYR A 181 -35.79 6.03 -2.22
CA TYR A 181 -36.04 6.08 -0.78
C TYR A 181 -36.63 4.74 -0.32
N MET A 182 -36.81 4.57 1.00
CA MET A 182 -37.57 3.45 1.56
C MET A 182 -39.09 3.67 1.42
N ARG A 183 -39.86 2.60 1.21
CA ARG A 183 -41.34 2.62 1.30
C ARG A 183 -41.78 2.90 2.75
N PRO A 184 -43.00 3.42 3.01
CA PRO A 184 -43.49 3.65 4.37
C PRO A 184 -43.39 2.42 5.28
N ALA A 185 -43.79 1.24 4.78
CA ALA A 185 -43.65 -0.04 5.51
C ALA A 185 -42.18 -0.42 5.81
N GLN A 186 -41.24 -0.12 4.90
CA GLN A 186 -39.81 -0.34 5.15
C GLN A 186 -39.24 0.64 6.17
N ALA A 187 -39.70 1.91 6.15
CA ALA A 187 -39.30 2.91 7.13
C ALA A 187 -39.82 2.57 8.53
N ALA A 188 -41.08 2.15 8.65
CA ALA A 188 -41.67 1.66 9.91
C ALA A 188 -40.92 0.42 10.44
N ALA A 189 -40.67 -0.58 9.59
CA ALA A 189 -39.89 -1.75 9.96
C ALA A 189 -38.44 -1.41 10.38
N CYS A 190 -37.81 -0.43 9.72
CA CYS A 190 -36.48 0.07 10.13
C CYS A 190 -36.53 0.78 11.49
N MET A 191 -37.57 1.57 11.78
CA MET A 191 -37.71 2.23 13.10
C MET A 191 -37.94 1.22 14.21
N SER A 192 -38.91 0.32 14.06
CA SER A 192 -39.16 -0.74 15.06
C SER A 192 -37.92 -1.60 15.31
N ALA A 193 -37.17 -1.94 14.26
CA ALA A 193 -35.91 -2.66 14.41
C ALA A 193 -34.79 -1.83 15.07
N LEU A 194 -34.76 -0.50 14.87
CA LEU A 194 -33.87 0.41 15.60
C LEU A 194 -34.27 0.56 17.07
N GLU A 195 -35.55 0.62 17.39
CA GLU A 195 -36.05 0.70 18.77
C GLU A 195 -35.72 -0.60 19.53
N ASN A 196 -35.88 -1.75 18.86
CA ASN A 196 -35.43 -3.07 19.32
C ASN A 196 -33.90 -3.27 19.33
N GLY A 197 -33.10 -2.20 19.18
CA GLY A 197 -31.65 -2.24 19.40
C GLY A 197 -30.81 -2.75 18.24
N MET A 198 -31.38 -3.03 17.05
CA MET A 198 -30.60 -3.48 15.91
C MET A 198 -29.65 -2.39 15.40
N SER A 199 -28.42 -2.78 15.04
CA SER A 199 -27.45 -1.86 14.43
C SER A 199 -27.71 -1.70 12.93
N LYS A 200 -27.39 -0.51 12.37
CA LYS A 200 -27.49 -0.20 10.92
C LYS A 200 -26.98 -1.32 9.99
N ARG A 201 -25.90 -2.03 10.37
CA ARG A 201 -25.33 -3.13 9.57
C ARG A 201 -26.29 -4.30 9.34
N TRP A 202 -27.13 -4.65 10.33
CA TRP A 202 -28.14 -5.71 10.20
C TRP A 202 -29.36 -5.23 9.41
N LEU A 203 -29.74 -3.95 9.54
CA LEU A 203 -30.84 -3.35 8.78
C LEU A 203 -30.53 -3.22 7.28
N THR A 204 -29.28 -2.89 6.96
CA THR A 204 -28.87 -2.42 5.62
C THR A 204 -27.96 -3.37 4.84
N GLY A 205 -27.65 -4.56 5.38
CA GLY A 205 -26.74 -5.51 4.77
C GLY A 205 -27.02 -6.95 5.16
N TYR A 206 -26.66 -7.90 4.30
CA TYR A 206 -26.94 -9.32 4.50
C TYR A 206 -26.05 -9.90 5.59
N VAL A 207 -26.63 -10.25 6.74
CA VAL A 207 -25.92 -10.89 7.87
C VAL A 207 -26.48 -12.29 8.07
N LYS A 208 -25.72 -13.31 7.62
CA LYS A 208 -25.97 -14.76 7.79
C LYS A 208 -27.46 -15.14 7.89
N GLY A 209 -28.18 -15.08 6.77
CA GLY A 209 -29.56 -15.56 6.66
C GLY A 209 -30.65 -14.52 6.95
N THR A 210 -30.34 -13.39 7.59
CA THR A 210 -31.29 -12.27 7.67
C THR A 210 -31.34 -11.48 6.37
N LYS A 211 -32.56 -11.33 5.81
CA LYS A 211 -32.82 -10.41 4.68
C LYS A 211 -32.77 -8.97 5.19
N ALA A 212 -32.01 -8.10 4.53
CA ALA A 212 -31.94 -6.68 4.88
C ALA A 212 -33.29 -5.99 4.60
N ILE A 213 -33.73 -5.11 5.50
CA ILE A 213 -35.03 -4.40 5.40
C ILE A 213 -34.98 -3.37 4.26
N ALA A 214 -33.81 -2.74 4.08
CA ALA A 214 -33.52 -1.81 2.98
C ALA A 214 -32.03 -1.90 2.59
N SER A 215 -31.63 -1.27 1.49
CA SER A 215 -30.20 -1.06 1.19
C SER A 215 -29.65 0.18 1.92
N ALA A 216 -28.34 0.21 2.22
CA ALA A 216 -27.69 1.36 2.88
C ALA A 216 -27.99 2.70 2.17
N ASN A 217 -27.88 2.73 0.83
CA ASN A 217 -28.13 3.92 0.03
C ASN A 217 -29.61 4.39 0.07
N LYS A 218 -30.58 3.46 0.22
CA LYS A 218 -32.01 3.82 0.42
C LYS A 218 -32.26 4.40 1.81
N PHE A 219 -31.63 3.83 2.84
CA PHE A 219 -31.73 4.34 4.21
C PHE A 219 -31.17 5.76 4.32
N GLU A 220 -29.96 6.00 3.81
CA GLU A 220 -29.29 7.32 3.84
C GLU A 220 -30.09 8.38 3.10
N LYS A 221 -30.48 8.13 1.83
CA LYS A 221 -31.32 9.07 1.06
C LYS A 221 -32.67 9.36 1.71
N HIS A 222 -33.24 8.41 2.46
CA HIS A 222 -34.50 8.61 3.18
C HIS A 222 -34.29 9.44 4.45
N CYS A 223 -33.18 9.28 5.19
CA CYS A 223 -32.78 10.20 6.25
C CYS A 223 -32.62 11.64 5.75
N ASP A 224 -31.94 11.82 4.61
CA ASP A 224 -31.66 13.14 4.04
C ASP A 224 -32.94 13.87 3.61
N LYS A 225 -33.89 13.14 3.00
CA LYS A 225 -35.17 13.70 2.54
C LYS A 225 -36.12 14.00 3.72
N TYR A 226 -36.23 13.10 4.68
CA TYR A 226 -37.19 13.20 5.79
C TYR A 226 -36.46 13.58 7.09
N ARG A 227 -35.94 14.80 7.16
CA ARG A 227 -35.00 15.26 8.21
C ARG A 227 -35.38 14.87 9.64
N ASN A 228 -36.64 15.03 10.05
CA ASN A 228 -37.08 14.72 11.41
C ASN A 228 -36.98 13.21 11.70
N TRP A 229 -37.44 12.37 10.76
CA TRP A 229 -37.30 10.91 10.81
C TRP A 229 -35.81 10.51 10.78
N GLY A 230 -35.03 11.13 9.89
CA GLY A 230 -33.59 10.87 9.74
C GLY A 230 -32.79 11.20 10.99
N ALA A 231 -33.07 12.31 11.65
CA ALA A 231 -32.42 12.70 12.91
C ALA A 231 -32.70 11.67 14.01
N TRP A 232 -33.95 11.24 14.17
CA TRP A 232 -34.34 10.23 15.16
C TRP A 232 -33.75 8.85 14.85
N ALA A 233 -33.84 8.40 13.60
CA ALA A 233 -33.25 7.15 13.13
C ALA A 233 -31.72 7.12 13.33
N LEU A 234 -31.01 8.21 13.04
CA LEU A 234 -29.56 8.33 13.26
C LEU A 234 -29.20 8.37 14.77
N ALA A 235 -30.01 9.00 15.61
CA ALA A 235 -29.85 8.96 17.06
C ALA A 235 -29.99 7.53 17.61
N LEU A 236 -30.97 6.76 17.13
CA LEU A 236 -31.12 5.34 17.47
C LEU A 236 -29.95 4.50 16.92
N VAL A 237 -29.48 4.73 15.68
CA VAL A 237 -28.28 4.07 15.13
C VAL A 237 -27.06 4.27 16.03
N GLU A 238 -26.84 5.49 16.54
CA GLU A 238 -25.72 5.81 17.43
C GLU A 238 -25.91 5.23 18.85
N ARG A 239 -27.14 5.24 19.40
CA ARG A 239 -27.51 4.54 20.64
C ARG A 239 -27.20 3.05 20.52
N ASN A 240 -27.63 2.41 19.44
CA ASN A 240 -27.45 0.98 19.19
C ASN A 240 -26.00 0.64 18.88
N ARG A 241 -25.25 1.54 18.23
CA ARG A 241 -23.80 1.39 18.09
C ARG A 241 -23.12 1.37 19.45
N LYS A 242 -23.42 2.33 20.33
CA LYS A 242 -22.90 2.38 21.72
C LYS A 242 -23.27 1.11 22.52
N LEU A 243 -24.52 0.65 22.43
CA LEU A 243 -24.96 -0.59 23.08
C LEU A 243 -24.26 -1.83 22.51
N ALA A 244 -24.10 -1.92 21.19
CA ALA A 244 -23.37 -3.02 20.54
C ALA A 244 -21.86 -2.96 20.83
N ASP A 245 -21.27 -1.78 21.02
CA ASP A 245 -19.88 -1.61 21.42
C ASP A 245 -19.67 -1.98 22.90
N LYS A 246 -20.62 -1.68 23.80
CA LYS A 246 -20.66 -2.25 25.16
C LYS A 246 -20.79 -3.79 25.14
N LYS A 247 -21.74 -4.33 24.37
CA LYS A 247 -21.98 -5.79 24.26
C LYS A 247 -20.83 -6.57 23.60
N LYS A 248 -19.87 -5.92 22.94
CA LYS A 248 -18.62 -6.56 22.44
C LYS A 248 -17.58 -6.75 23.55
N GLY A 249 -17.89 -6.35 24.78
CA GLY A 249 -16.96 -6.21 25.89
C GLY A 249 -15.96 -5.08 25.66
N HIS A 250 -15.20 -4.73 26.70
CA HIS A 250 -13.94 -4.03 26.46
C HIS A 250 -13.04 -4.94 25.62
N ARG A 251 -12.76 -4.54 24.38
CA ARG A 251 -11.64 -5.09 23.58
C ARG A 251 -10.27 -4.57 24.04
N GLY A 252 -10.18 -4.00 25.24
CA GLY A 252 -8.91 -3.87 25.93
C GLY A 252 -8.37 -5.28 26.19
N GLY A 253 -7.04 -5.41 26.27
CA GLY A 253 -6.42 -6.66 26.71
C GLY A 253 -6.98 -7.94 26.08
N ARG A 254 -6.88 -8.13 24.75
CA ARG A 254 -6.71 -9.52 24.27
C ARG A 254 -5.34 -9.97 24.73
N GLU A 255 -5.30 -10.38 25.98
CA GLU A 255 -4.20 -11.06 26.66
C GLU A 255 -4.07 -12.49 26.13
N PHE A 256 -5.15 -13.06 25.61
CA PHE A 256 -5.18 -14.36 24.97
C PHE A 256 -5.57 -14.26 23.49
N CYS A 257 -5.02 -15.14 22.66
CA CYS A 257 -5.34 -15.24 21.24
C CYS A 257 -6.67 -15.97 21.00
N SER A 258 -7.08 -16.12 19.74
CA SER A 258 -8.29 -16.87 19.37
C SER A 258 -8.26 -18.37 19.71
N HIS A 259 -7.13 -18.87 20.22
CA HIS A 259 -6.90 -20.25 20.64
C HIS A 259 -6.41 -20.32 22.10
N GLY A 260 -6.72 -19.32 22.94
CA GLY A 260 -6.41 -19.35 24.38
C GLY A 260 -4.95 -19.07 24.77
N HIS A 261 -3.96 -19.18 23.87
CA HIS A 261 -2.56 -18.87 24.23
C HIS A 261 -2.35 -17.41 24.62
N SER A 262 -1.56 -17.16 25.67
CA SER A 262 -1.21 -15.80 26.13
C SER A 262 -0.33 -15.04 25.14
N PHE A 263 -0.69 -13.79 24.86
CA PHE A 263 0.10 -12.78 24.17
C PHE A 263 1.15 -12.11 25.07
N ALA A 264 1.10 -12.28 26.40
CA ALA A 264 2.20 -11.85 27.26
C ALA A 264 3.42 -12.76 27.05
N VAL A 265 3.19 -14.08 26.97
CA VAL A 265 4.23 -15.10 26.76
C VAL A 265 4.57 -15.27 25.27
N HIS A 266 3.57 -15.27 24.38
CA HIS A 266 3.75 -15.60 22.96
C HIS A 266 3.40 -14.46 22.00
N GLY A 267 3.23 -13.22 22.45
CA GLY A 267 2.78 -12.13 21.59
C GLY A 267 3.90 -11.40 20.86
N LYS A 268 4.02 -11.61 19.55
CA LYS A 268 4.80 -10.71 18.70
C LYS A 268 3.89 -9.63 18.13
N SER A 269 4.22 -8.36 18.39
CA SER A 269 3.55 -7.23 17.75
C SER A 269 4.48 -6.59 16.72
N TYR A 270 3.93 -6.14 15.59
CA TYR A 270 4.66 -5.42 14.55
C TYR A 270 3.75 -4.43 13.82
N LEU A 271 4.35 -3.36 13.31
CA LEU A 271 3.68 -2.37 12.49
C LEU A 271 3.67 -2.85 11.03
N GLN A 272 2.49 -2.98 10.42
CA GLN A 272 2.32 -3.26 9.00
C GLN A 272 2.56 -1.99 8.16
N ALA A 273 2.86 -2.15 6.87
CA ALA A 273 3.19 -1.05 5.97
C ALA A 273 2.04 -0.04 5.74
N ASP A 274 0.80 -0.42 6.08
CA ASP A 274 -0.36 0.47 6.09
C ASP A 274 -0.49 1.31 7.38
N GLY A 275 0.41 1.12 8.35
CA GLY A 275 0.42 1.77 9.65
C GLY A 275 -0.45 1.10 10.71
N ARG A 276 -0.97 -0.11 10.48
CA ARG A 276 -1.73 -0.88 11.49
C ARG A 276 -0.81 -1.75 12.33
N TRP A 277 -1.04 -1.78 13.64
CA TRP A 277 -0.39 -2.73 14.54
C TRP A 277 -1.03 -4.11 14.43
N HIS A 278 -0.26 -5.11 14.05
CA HIS A 278 -0.67 -6.51 14.01
C HIS A 278 -0.06 -7.26 15.20
N ARG A 279 -0.91 -7.86 16.04
CA ARG A 279 -0.48 -8.81 17.09
C ARG A 279 -0.65 -10.23 16.58
N GLN A 280 0.43 -11.01 16.62
CA GLN A 280 0.47 -12.39 16.15
C GLN A 280 0.96 -13.29 17.28
N CYS A 281 0.20 -14.35 17.58
CA CYS A 281 0.58 -15.31 18.59
C CYS A 281 1.61 -16.29 18.02
N LEU A 282 2.82 -16.30 18.60
CA LEU A 282 3.93 -17.15 18.22
C LEU A 282 3.63 -18.63 18.49
N ALA A 283 2.84 -18.98 19.52
CA ALA A 283 2.35 -20.34 19.71
C ALA A 283 1.46 -20.79 18.54
N CYS A 284 0.47 -19.99 18.12
CA CYS A 284 -0.34 -20.31 16.93
C CYS A 284 0.46 -20.33 15.61
N VAL A 285 1.52 -19.53 15.50
CA VAL A 285 2.42 -19.53 14.33
C VAL A 285 3.32 -20.76 14.33
N SER A 286 3.89 -21.10 15.49
CA SER A 286 4.66 -22.32 15.70
C SER A 286 3.80 -23.53 15.36
N PHE A 287 2.61 -23.65 15.96
CA PHE A 287 1.64 -24.72 15.67
C PHE A 287 1.26 -24.79 14.18
N ARG A 288 1.05 -23.66 13.49
CA ARG A 288 0.82 -23.62 12.04
C ARG A 288 2.04 -24.02 11.20
N HIS A 289 3.24 -24.00 11.78
CA HIS A 289 4.50 -24.38 11.13
C HIS A 289 5.07 -25.73 11.60
N SER A 290 4.62 -26.28 12.73
CA SER A 290 5.04 -27.57 13.28
C SER A 290 3.99 -28.66 13.07
N ASN A 291 2.70 -28.32 13.17
CA ASN A 291 1.61 -29.26 13.00
C ASN A 291 1.17 -29.29 11.51
N PRO A 292 1.44 -30.39 10.77
CA PRO A 292 1.26 -30.45 9.34
C PRO A 292 -0.21 -30.69 8.96
N THR A 293 -1.04 -29.66 9.16
CA THR A 293 -2.38 -29.55 8.52
C THR A 293 -2.31 -29.51 6.99
N HIS A 294 -1.11 -29.44 6.43
CA HIS A 294 -0.76 -29.77 5.06
C HIS A 294 0.41 -30.77 5.03
N THR A 295 0.22 -31.97 5.59
CA THR A 295 1.00 -33.14 5.15
C THR A 295 0.88 -33.22 3.62
N PRO A 296 2.01 -33.27 2.89
CA PRO A 296 1.94 -33.44 1.44
C PRO A 296 1.31 -34.80 1.13
N LYS A 297 0.37 -34.86 0.18
CA LYS A 297 -0.11 -36.14 -0.36
C LYS A 297 1.09 -36.93 -0.90
N PRO A 298 1.15 -38.27 -0.79
CA PRO A 298 2.26 -39.05 -1.34
C PRO A 298 2.46 -38.80 -2.84
N GLU A 299 1.39 -38.68 -3.62
CA GLU A 299 1.40 -38.26 -5.03
C GLU A 299 2.20 -36.95 -5.27
N LEU A 300 2.13 -36.01 -4.34
CA LEU A 300 2.79 -34.70 -4.43
C LEU A 300 4.27 -34.80 -4.04
N VAL A 301 4.60 -35.65 -3.07
CA VAL A 301 5.99 -35.97 -2.72
C VAL A 301 6.70 -36.59 -3.93
N GLU A 302 6.08 -37.57 -4.58
CA GLU A 302 6.67 -38.26 -5.73
C GLU A 302 6.75 -37.38 -6.99
N LYS A 303 5.78 -36.49 -7.23
CA LYS A 303 5.89 -35.46 -8.29
C LYS A 303 7.04 -34.48 -8.03
N VAL A 304 7.25 -34.08 -6.77
CA VAL A 304 8.41 -33.24 -6.41
C VAL A 304 9.71 -34.03 -6.53
N ARG A 305 9.76 -35.29 -6.08
CA ARG A 305 10.92 -36.18 -6.22
C ARG A 305 11.33 -36.32 -7.69
N ALA A 306 10.41 -36.70 -8.57
CA ALA A 306 10.68 -36.89 -9.99
C ALA A 306 11.20 -35.60 -10.65
N ALA A 307 10.55 -34.45 -10.38
CA ALA A 307 10.98 -33.17 -10.96
C ALA A 307 12.33 -32.69 -10.41
N VAL A 308 12.66 -32.97 -9.14
CA VAL A 308 13.98 -32.71 -8.55
C VAL A 308 15.06 -33.63 -9.13
N ILE A 309 14.76 -34.91 -9.37
CA ILE A 309 15.67 -35.84 -10.07
C ILE A 309 15.95 -35.35 -11.50
N ALA A 310 14.95 -34.80 -12.19
CA ALA A 310 15.10 -34.15 -13.49
C ALA A 310 15.84 -32.78 -13.45
N GLY A 311 16.52 -32.44 -12.36
CA GLY A 311 17.29 -31.19 -12.22
C GLY A 311 16.47 -29.92 -12.03
N THR A 312 15.14 -30.02 -11.85
CA THR A 312 14.27 -28.84 -11.77
C THR A 312 14.57 -28.03 -10.50
N ARG A 313 14.72 -26.71 -10.66
CA ARG A 313 15.02 -25.78 -9.55
C ARG A 313 13.78 -25.45 -8.71
N VAL A 314 13.97 -25.30 -7.40
CA VAL A 314 12.92 -24.95 -6.42
C VAL A 314 12.03 -23.78 -6.85
N THR A 315 12.60 -22.74 -7.46
CA THR A 315 11.82 -21.59 -7.96
C THR A 315 10.87 -21.98 -9.08
N ALA A 316 11.29 -22.87 -9.99
CA ALA A 316 10.46 -23.38 -11.07
C ALA A 316 9.43 -24.42 -10.57
N LEU A 317 9.64 -25.05 -9.42
CA LEU A 317 8.69 -25.97 -8.79
C LEU A 317 7.59 -25.26 -7.95
N SER A 318 7.83 -24.01 -7.53
CA SER A 318 7.01 -23.33 -6.52
C SER A 318 6.59 -21.88 -6.83
N ASP A 319 7.00 -21.32 -7.97
CA ASP A 319 6.37 -20.12 -8.53
C ASP A 319 5.06 -20.51 -9.24
N ARG A 320 3.94 -19.91 -8.85
CA ARG A 320 2.62 -20.16 -9.46
C ARG A 320 2.51 -19.65 -10.90
N HIS A 321 3.51 -18.94 -11.40
CA HIS A 321 3.57 -18.44 -12.77
C HIS A 321 4.53 -19.24 -13.68
N SER A 322 5.17 -20.30 -13.19
CA SER A 322 5.93 -21.23 -14.02
C SER A 322 5.07 -22.38 -14.54
N GLU A 323 5.31 -22.80 -15.78
CA GLU A 323 4.71 -23.99 -16.41
C GLU A 323 5.03 -25.29 -15.65
N THR A 324 6.15 -25.31 -14.91
CA THR A 324 6.63 -26.42 -14.07
C THR A 324 6.16 -26.36 -12.62
N PHE A 325 5.12 -25.56 -12.29
CA PHE A 325 4.61 -25.45 -10.92
C PHE A 325 4.06 -26.79 -10.40
N VAL A 326 4.67 -27.33 -9.33
CA VAL A 326 4.23 -28.58 -8.69
C VAL A 326 3.56 -28.32 -7.34
N CYS A 327 4.10 -27.44 -6.50
CA CYS A 327 3.55 -27.21 -5.16
C CYS A 327 3.86 -25.83 -4.59
N ASP A 328 2.98 -25.34 -3.69
CA ASP A 328 3.21 -24.09 -2.98
C ASP A 328 4.48 -24.19 -2.12
N PHE A 329 5.22 -23.09 -1.96
CA PHE A 329 6.43 -23.01 -1.12
C PHE A 329 6.23 -23.54 0.32
N ARG A 330 5.00 -23.51 0.86
CA ARG A 330 4.65 -24.10 2.16
C ARG A 330 4.68 -25.64 2.13
N GLN A 331 4.17 -26.25 1.06
CA GLN A 331 4.21 -27.70 0.85
C GLN A 331 5.66 -28.13 0.59
N MET A 332 6.41 -27.40 -0.24
CA MET A 332 7.85 -27.64 -0.43
C MET A 332 8.63 -27.63 0.89
N LYS A 333 8.34 -26.67 1.78
CA LYS A 333 8.95 -26.62 3.13
C LYS A 333 8.49 -27.75 4.06
N ALA A 334 7.31 -28.34 3.85
CA ALA A 334 6.88 -29.54 4.56
C ALA A 334 7.60 -30.79 4.04
N ILE A 335 7.66 -30.98 2.71
CA ILE A 335 8.38 -32.08 2.05
C ILE A 335 9.84 -32.11 2.52
N ARG A 336 10.55 -30.98 2.46
CA ARG A 336 11.94 -30.82 2.93
C ARG A 336 12.20 -31.10 4.42
N ARG A 337 11.16 -31.33 5.24
CA ARG A 337 11.27 -31.66 6.67
C ARG A 337 10.85 -33.10 6.99
N LEU A 338 10.15 -33.75 6.06
CA LEU A 338 9.67 -35.12 6.18
C LEU A 338 10.50 -36.09 5.32
N HIS A 339 11.20 -35.54 4.31
CA HIS A 339 11.98 -36.27 3.31
C HIS A 339 13.34 -35.57 3.14
N ASN A 340 14.33 -35.98 3.95
CA ASN A 340 15.67 -35.38 3.95
C ASN A 340 16.43 -35.65 2.63
N ASP A 341 16.21 -36.82 2.04
CA ASP A 341 16.67 -37.22 0.70
C ASP A 341 16.25 -36.20 -0.37
N ILE A 342 14.98 -35.78 -0.36
CA ILE A 342 14.46 -34.75 -1.27
C ILE A 342 15.07 -33.37 -0.92
N ALA A 343 15.33 -33.08 0.36
CA ALA A 343 15.97 -31.82 0.76
C ALA A 343 17.42 -31.70 0.26
N GLU A 344 18.22 -32.76 0.36
CA GLU A 344 19.60 -32.79 -0.15
C GLU A 344 19.65 -32.65 -1.68
N MET A 345 18.80 -33.37 -2.42
CA MET A 345 18.71 -33.23 -3.87
C MET A 345 18.26 -31.82 -4.27
N ILE A 346 17.34 -31.21 -3.53
CA ILE A 346 16.92 -29.81 -3.72
C ILE A 346 18.10 -28.84 -3.52
N ASP A 347 18.87 -28.98 -2.46
CA ASP A 347 19.98 -28.06 -2.18
C ASP A 347 21.10 -28.23 -3.22
N ARG A 348 21.39 -29.47 -3.64
CA ARG A 348 22.29 -29.79 -4.77
C ARG A 348 21.86 -29.06 -6.06
N ASN A 349 20.58 -29.13 -6.43
CA ASN A 349 20.02 -28.40 -7.59
C ASN A 349 20.02 -26.87 -7.40
N SER A 350 20.03 -26.38 -6.15
CA SER A 350 20.15 -24.95 -5.84
C SER A 350 21.58 -24.42 -6.05
N HIS A 351 22.58 -25.26 -5.80
CA HIS A 351 24.00 -24.95 -5.97
C HIS A 351 24.51 -25.12 -7.40
N GLN A 352 23.83 -25.92 -8.24
CA GLN A 352 24.14 -25.99 -9.67
C GLN A 352 24.23 -24.57 -10.27
N PRO A 353 25.30 -24.23 -11.01
CA PRO A 353 25.50 -22.87 -11.52
C PRO A 353 24.34 -22.45 -12.41
N ARG A 354 23.92 -21.19 -12.27
CA ARG A 354 22.93 -20.63 -13.18
C ARG A 354 23.58 -20.42 -14.54
N PHE A 355 23.43 -21.40 -15.43
CA PHE A 355 23.28 -21.14 -16.87
C PHE A 355 22.04 -20.25 -17.08
N VAL A 356 22.17 -18.97 -16.72
CA VAL A 356 21.51 -17.91 -17.45
C VAL A 356 22.22 -17.92 -18.78
N ALA A 357 21.70 -18.66 -19.76
CA ALA A 357 22.08 -18.45 -21.16
C ALA A 357 21.97 -16.93 -21.40
N PRO A 358 23.08 -16.23 -21.69
CA PRO A 358 23.14 -14.78 -21.54
C PRO A 358 22.10 -14.17 -22.45
N ARG A 359 21.02 -13.64 -21.86
CA ARG A 359 19.70 -13.49 -22.51
C ARG A 359 19.85 -12.63 -23.77
N ALA A 360 19.99 -13.31 -24.91
CA ALA A 360 20.86 -12.91 -26.04
C ALA A 360 21.05 -11.40 -26.09
N ALA A 361 22.18 -10.93 -25.53
CA ALA A 361 22.31 -9.59 -24.98
C ALA A 361 21.80 -8.56 -26.00
N ILE A 362 20.58 -8.06 -25.79
CA ILE A 362 19.95 -7.15 -26.74
C ILE A 362 20.61 -5.80 -26.55
N ILE A 363 21.76 -5.65 -27.22
CA ILE A 363 22.30 -4.41 -27.74
C ILE A 363 21.19 -3.87 -28.65
N ARG A 364 20.20 -3.21 -28.02
CA ARG A 364 19.25 -2.38 -28.75
C ARG A 364 20.12 -1.41 -29.52
N ALA A 365 20.02 -1.38 -30.85
CA ALA A 365 20.86 -0.53 -31.68
C ALA A 365 20.86 0.94 -31.21
N THR A 366 19.75 1.36 -30.58
CA THR A 366 19.59 2.63 -29.83
C THR A 366 20.59 2.91 -28.69
N ASN A 367 21.49 1.98 -28.35
CA ASN A 367 22.60 2.20 -27.40
C ASN A 367 23.93 2.48 -28.10
N LEU A 368 24.04 2.26 -29.42
CA LEU A 368 25.05 2.95 -30.22
C LEU A 368 24.66 4.42 -30.18
N ARG A 369 25.46 5.23 -29.48
CA ARG A 369 25.33 6.68 -29.56
C ARG A 369 25.84 7.10 -30.93
N GLU A 370 24.95 7.59 -31.78
CA GLU A 370 25.35 8.45 -32.89
C GLU A 370 26.22 9.60 -32.35
N PRO A 371 27.26 10.02 -33.08
CA PRO A 371 28.19 11.05 -32.61
C PRO A 371 27.44 12.36 -32.37
N THR A 372 27.39 12.79 -31.10
CA THR A 372 26.73 14.05 -30.74
C THR A 372 27.48 15.23 -31.35
N LEU A 373 26.73 16.14 -31.97
CA LEU A 373 27.12 17.29 -32.81
C LEU A 373 28.16 18.30 -32.25
N THR A 374 28.78 18.04 -31.11
CA THR A 374 29.70 18.94 -30.40
C THR A 374 31.16 18.87 -30.85
N GLY A 375 31.46 18.24 -32.00
CA GLY A 375 32.77 18.28 -32.69
C GLY A 375 33.95 17.55 -32.01
N VAL A 376 33.93 17.40 -30.69
CA VAL A 376 34.94 16.63 -29.95
C VAL A 376 34.81 15.15 -30.33
N ILE A 377 35.79 14.64 -31.08
CA ILE A 377 36.02 13.21 -31.28
C ILE A 377 36.42 12.64 -29.91
N ALA A 378 35.43 12.19 -29.14
CA ALA A 378 35.68 11.43 -27.93
C ALA A 378 36.47 10.17 -28.33
N ALA A 379 37.63 9.95 -27.69
CA ALA A 379 38.44 8.78 -27.91
C ALA A 379 37.58 7.50 -27.80
N PRO A 380 37.84 6.46 -28.62
CA PRO A 380 37.04 5.24 -28.62
C PRO A 380 36.93 4.71 -27.19
N ALA A 381 35.70 4.56 -26.71
CA ALA A 381 35.44 4.28 -25.30
C ALA A 381 36.12 2.96 -24.90
N ASP A 382 37.03 3.04 -23.93
CA ASP A 382 37.83 1.91 -23.47
C ASP A 382 36.93 0.68 -23.20
N PRO A 383 37.26 -0.50 -23.73
CA PRO A 383 36.38 -1.67 -23.66
C PRO A 383 36.21 -2.19 -22.23
N LEU A 384 37.21 -2.05 -21.37
CA LEU A 384 37.19 -2.47 -19.96
C LEU A 384 36.40 -1.46 -19.10
N PHE A 385 36.54 -0.16 -19.34
CA PHE A 385 35.69 0.86 -18.73
C PHE A 385 34.22 0.71 -19.19
N THR A 386 34.01 0.39 -20.46
CA THR A 386 32.68 0.15 -21.04
C THR A 386 32.03 -1.09 -20.43
N LEU A 387 32.80 -2.17 -20.23
CA LEU A 387 32.38 -3.37 -19.50
C LEU A 387 31.98 -3.02 -18.04
N ALA A 388 32.80 -2.24 -17.34
CA ALA A 388 32.50 -1.78 -15.99
C ALA A 388 31.21 -0.93 -15.92
N ASP A 389 30.96 0.00 -16.85
CA ASP A 389 29.70 0.75 -16.91
C ASP A 389 28.48 -0.17 -17.16
N GLN A 390 28.61 -1.13 -18.09
CA GLN A 390 27.52 -2.05 -18.41
C GLN A 390 27.15 -2.97 -17.23
N VAL A 391 28.15 -3.48 -16.51
CA VAL A 391 27.95 -4.40 -15.39
C VAL A 391 27.43 -3.67 -14.14
N ILE A 392 27.89 -2.46 -13.83
CA ILE A 392 27.49 -1.74 -12.62
C ILE A 392 26.07 -1.16 -12.76
N PRO A 393 25.09 -1.58 -11.91
CA PRO A 393 23.67 -1.26 -12.11
C PRO A 393 23.34 0.24 -12.23
N ARG A 394 22.68 0.61 -13.33
CA ARG A 394 22.28 2.01 -13.66
C ARG A 394 21.21 2.62 -12.74
N ASN A 395 20.67 1.86 -11.80
CA ASN A 395 19.74 2.35 -10.77
C ASN A 395 20.44 2.78 -9.46
N LEU A 396 21.76 2.61 -9.35
CA LEU A 396 22.53 3.12 -8.22
C LEU A 396 22.62 4.66 -8.25
N PRO A 397 22.69 5.34 -7.09
CA PRO A 397 22.90 6.79 -7.05
C PRO A 397 24.21 7.20 -7.76
N PRO A 398 24.27 8.35 -8.46
CA PRO A 398 25.46 8.75 -9.21
C PRO A 398 26.76 8.85 -8.40
N HIS A 399 26.67 9.20 -7.11
CA HIS A 399 27.82 9.26 -6.19
C HIS A 399 28.37 7.89 -5.80
N ILE A 400 27.53 6.83 -5.77
CA ILE A 400 27.99 5.44 -5.58
C ILE A 400 28.47 4.85 -6.91
N ARG A 401 27.72 5.10 -7.99
CA ARG A 401 27.96 4.45 -9.28
C ARG A 401 29.29 4.87 -9.91
N ARG A 402 29.69 6.15 -9.79
CA ARG A 402 30.94 6.64 -10.39
C ARG A 402 32.20 6.00 -9.78
N PRO A 403 32.40 5.98 -8.44
CA PRO A 403 33.47 5.21 -7.81
C PRO A 403 33.40 3.72 -8.15
N ALA A 404 32.23 3.08 -8.02
CA ALA A 404 32.10 1.64 -8.28
C ALA A 404 32.44 1.22 -9.72
N VAL A 405 32.17 2.07 -10.72
CA VAL A 405 32.64 1.87 -12.12
C VAL A 405 34.15 2.11 -12.23
N SER A 406 34.66 3.20 -11.64
CA SER A 406 36.08 3.58 -11.75
C SER A 406 37.00 2.56 -11.09
N SER A 407 36.68 2.06 -9.90
CA SER A 407 37.46 1.06 -9.19
C SER A 407 37.41 -0.32 -9.86
N LEU A 408 36.28 -0.69 -10.47
CA LEU A 408 36.18 -1.92 -11.28
C LEU A 408 36.99 -1.81 -12.58
N ALA A 409 36.96 -0.64 -13.24
CA ALA A 409 37.79 -0.38 -14.42
C ALA A 409 39.29 -0.42 -14.08
N ALA A 410 39.70 0.14 -12.94
CA ALA A 410 41.07 0.07 -12.44
C ALA A 410 41.53 -1.39 -12.21
N ALA A 411 40.72 -2.20 -11.52
CA ALA A 411 41.04 -3.62 -11.29
C ALA A 411 41.10 -4.44 -12.60
N LEU A 412 40.31 -4.08 -13.62
CA LEU A 412 40.39 -4.66 -14.97
C LEU A 412 41.67 -4.23 -15.71
N TRP A 413 42.04 -2.95 -15.68
CA TRP A 413 43.29 -2.44 -16.28
C TRP A 413 44.54 -3.06 -15.63
N LEU A 414 44.53 -3.22 -14.30
CA LEU A 414 45.60 -3.86 -13.53
C LEU A 414 45.62 -5.40 -13.64
N LYS A 415 44.63 -6.01 -14.32
CA LYS A 415 44.43 -7.47 -14.45
C LYS A 415 44.22 -8.22 -13.12
N GLU A 416 43.86 -7.50 -12.05
CA GLU A 416 43.40 -8.08 -10.77
C GLU A 416 42.07 -8.83 -10.93
N VAL A 417 41.28 -8.42 -11.93
CA VAL A 417 39.99 -9.02 -12.31
C VAL A 417 40.05 -9.43 -13.77
N ALA A 418 39.70 -10.68 -14.07
CA ALA A 418 39.48 -11.13 -15.44
C ALA A 418 38.16 -10.54 -16.01
N PRO A 419 38.10 -10.12 -17.30
CA PRO A 419 36.90 -9.53 -17.89
C PRO A 419 35.62 -10.38 -17.72
N GLU A 420 35.76 -11.70 -17.79
CA GLU A 420 34.69 -12.68 -17.64
C GLU A 420 34.09 -12.66 -16.22
N ASP A 421 34.92 -12.38 -15.23
CA ASP A 421 34.58 -12.36 -13.81
C ASP A 421 34.03 -11.00 -13.34
N ALA A 422 34.13 -9.94 -14.14
CA ALA A 422 33.62 -8.60 -13.83
C ALA A 422 32.15 -8.65 -13.34
N GLY A 423 31.32 -9.46 -13.98
CA GLY A 423 29.91 -9.69 -13.62
C GLY A 423 29.71 -10.29 -12.22
N ARG A 424 30.66 -11.10 -11.74
CA ARG A 424 30.64 -11.72 -10.41
C ARG A 424 31.13 -10.74 -9.33
N VAL A 425 32.23 -10.02 -9.60
CA VAL A 425 32.89 -9.16 -8.60
C VAL A 425 32.28 -7.76 -8.46
N ALA A 426 31.55 -7.26 -9.46
CA ALA A 426 30.99 -5.90 -9.44
C ALA A 426 30.15 -5.56 -8.19
N LYS A 427 29.48 -6.55 -7.58
CA LYS A 427 28.76 -6.35 -6.30
C LYS A 427 29.70 -5.99 -5.14
N MET A 428 30.95 -6.46 -5.14
CA MET A 428 31.97 -6.11 -4.15
C MET A 428 32.39 -4.65 -4.30
N PHE A 429 32.66 -4.18 -5.53
CA PHE A 429 32.97 -2.78 -5.81
C PHE A 429 31.81 -1.83 -5.48
N VAL A 430 30.56 -2.22 -5.76
CA VAL A 430 29.37 -1.47 -5.32
C VAL A 430 29.26 -1.42 -3.80
N ASN A 431 29.57 -2.52 -3.09
CA ASN A 431 29.59 -2.55 -1.63
C ASN A 431 30.76 -1.72 -1.04
N ALA A 432 31.90 -1.65 -1.71
CA ALA A 432 33.05 -0.83 -1.31
C ALA A 432 32.72 0.66 -1.47
N ALA A 433 32.22 1.09 -2.63
CA ALA A 433 31.74 2.45 -2.84
C ALA A 433 30.62 2.84 -1.86
N TRP A 434 29.72 1.90 -1.50
CA TRP A 434 28.74 2.13 -0.43
C TRP A 434 29.36 2.26 0.96
N LYS A 435 30.48 1.60 1.28
CA LYS A 435 31.21 1.82 2.55
C LYS A 435 31.95 3.16 2.57
N GLU A 436 32.54 3.56 1.45
CA GLU A 436 33.28 4.82 1.31
C GLU A 436 32.36 6.05 1.34
N ASP A 437 31.15 5.95 0.78
CA ASP A 437 30.11 6.99 0.87
C ASP A 437 29.31 6.92 2.18
N ALA A 438 29.14 5.71 2.75
CA ALA A 438 28.68 5.51 4.13
C ALA A 438 29.79 5.75 5.17
N VAL A 439 30.50 6.88 5.02
CA VAL A 439 30.89 7.68 6.18
C VAL A 439 29.60 7.95 6.95
N ASP A 440 29.39 7.19 8.03
CA ASP A 440 28.06 6.96 8.56
C ASP A 440 27.54 8.23 9.24
N ARG A 441 26.67 8.98 8.54
CA ARG A 441 25.99 10.21 9.01
C ARG A 441 25.02 10.00 10.19
N ARG A 442 25.25 8.95 10.96
CA ARG A 442 24.58 8.58 12.20
C ARG A 442 25.55 8.62 13.38
N PHE A 443 26.81 8.22 13.16
CA PHE A 443 27.88 8.21 14.17
C PHE A 443 29.27 8.40 13.53
N ILE A 444 29.60 9.63 13.12
CA ILE A 444 31.00 10.04 12.95
C ILE A 444 31.53 10.38 14.35
N SER A 445 32.68 9.86 14.78
CA SER A 445 33.23 10.26 16.08
C SER A 445 33.61 11.74 16.05
N LEU A 446 33.44 12.42 17.18
CA LEU A 446 33.87 13.81 17.33
C LEU A 446 35.40 13.96 17.25
N ASP A 447 36.12 12.89 17.55
CA ASP A 447 37.58 12.76 17.47
C ASP A 447 38.09 12.33 16.08
N ALA A 448 37.19 12.01 15.14
CA ALA A 448 37.58 11.66 13.78
C ALA A 448 38.08 12.91 13.05
N PRO A 449 39.13 12.81 12.22
CA PRO A 449 39.71 13.97 11.56
C PRO A 449 38.73 14.63 10.58
N ALA A 450 38.66 15.97 10.61
CA ALA A 450 37.71 16.78 9.84
C ALA A 450 37.96 16.77 8.32
N PHE A 451 39.15 16.34 7.89
CA PHE A 451 39.52 16.07 6.51
C PHE A 451 40.33 14.77 6.47
N ARG A 452 40.33 14.07 5.32
CA ARG A 452 41.08 12.79 5.18
C ARG A 452 42.59 12.93 5.45
N ASP A 453 43.13 14.12 5.21
CA ASP A 453 44.57 14.41 5.19
C ASP A 453 45.00 15.36 6.33
N GLY A 454 44.13 15.59 7.34
CA GLY A 454 44.37 16.54 8.43
C GLY A 454 44.29 15.89 9.82
N SER A 455 45.07 16.41 10.78
CA SER A 455 45.06 15.96 12.18
C SER A 455 43.94 16.57 13.04
N VAL A 456 43.32 17.65 12.58
CA VAL A 456 42.28 18.40 13.32
C VAL A 456 41.01 17.56 13.48
N PRO A 457 40.56 17.23 14.70
CA PRO A 457 39.35 16.45 14.94
C PRO A 457 38.07 17.23 14.59
N LEU A 458 36.97 16.51 14.35
CA LEU A 458 35.67 17.09 14.00
C LEU A 458 35.20 18.13 15.03
N ILE A 459 35.41 17.85 16.31
CA ILE A 459 34.90 18.64 17.45
C ILE A 459 35.36 20.10 17.40
N GLU A 460 36.62 20.36 17.05
CA GLU A 460 37.21 21.71 16.98
C GLU A 460 36.58 22.58 15.88
N ARG A 461 35.91 21.96 14.90
CA ARG A 461 35.21 22.66 13.81
C ARG A 461 33.72 22.86 14.04
N ILE A 462 33.13 22.25 15.07
CA ILE A 462 31.74 22.50 15.48
C ILE A 462 31.71 23.71 16.43
N SER A 463 32.01 24.89 15.88
CA SER A 463 31.90 26.16 16.61
C SER A 463 30.48 26.37 17.13
N GLU A 464 30.31 26.91 18.34
CA GLU A 464 29.01 27.15 18.99
C GLU A 464 27.96 27.82 18.09
N ARG A 465 28.39 28.72 17.21
CA ARG A 465 27.57 29.40 16.19
C ARG A 465 26.79 28.47 15.25
N GLN A 466 27.11 27.17 15.19
CA GLN A 466 26.38 26.18 14.39
C GLN A 466 25.19 25.54 15.12
N GLY A 467 24.95 25.87 16.39
CA GLY A 467 23.65 25.65 17.06
C GLY A 467 23.27 24.18 17.30
N ILE A 468 24.25 23.31 17.52
CA ILE A 468 24.02 21.89 17.87
C ILE A 468 23.85 21.71 19.40
N TRP A 469 24.33 22.66 20.20
CA TRP A 469 24.37 22.62 21.68
C TRP A 469 23.55 23.75 22.35
N ALA A 470 22.53 24.29 21.67
CA ALA A 470 21.67 25.39 22.13
C ALA A 470 20.18 25.04 21.96
#